data_AF-A0A258ATA7-F1
#
_entry.id   AF-A0A258ATA7-F1
#
_cell.length_a   1.000
_cell.length_b   1.000
_cell.length_c   1.000
_cell.angle_alpha   90.00
_cell.angle_beta   90.00
_cell.angle_gamma   90.00
#
_symmetry.space_group_name_H-M   'P 1'
#
loop_
_entity.id
_entity.type
_entity.pdbx_description
1 polymer ?
#
loop_
_entity_poly.entity_id
_entity_poly.type
_entity_poly.pdbx_seq_one_letter_code
_entity_poly.pdbx_strand_id
1 'polypeptide(L)'
;MNHNTTAHTSPRQRFILNLSESELFQHYQKAFHTLTSLPLSLEATKDDSPIDSIITRKGVAGVVETQVPVRVGKNTIAVMLTGAVRLQPANADTFAPVAKALLDEDRTAAEIRGAKVHFEHVPVMEPARYEAALAILQSFALQLGESAHRLLFATATHEPEAVRNAKTFIHDHLAEPMSLEAVASAVNVSPFHFCKLFKRATGLTFTDFVNRARVEKAKRMLMKPAARITEVAYDVGFQSLSHFNRSFRRIADESPTEFRSRMKHGSPALLAA
;
A
#
# COMPACT_ATOMS: atom_id res chain seq x y z
N MET A 1 -32.98 25.56 0.28
CA MET A 1 -32.44 24.53 1.19
C MET A 1 -31.27 23.88 0.48
N ASN A 2 -30.06 24.35 0.78
CA ASN A 2 -28.84 23.87 0.14
C ASN A 2 -28.42 22.55 0.79
N HIS A 3 -28.46 21.47 0.02
CA HIS A 3 -27.84 20.21 0.41
C HIS A 3 -26.33 20.38 0.41
N ASN A 4 -25.77 20.54 1.60
CA ASN A 4 -24.33 20.48 1.84
C ASN A 4 -23.92 19.00 1.76
N THR A 5 -23.55 18.53 0.57
CA THR A 5 -22.93 17.23 0.37
C THR A 5 -21.51 17.30 0.93
N THR A 6 -21.33 16.88 2.17
CA THR A 6 -20.01 16.60 2.73
C THR A 6 -19.41 15.42 1.96
N ALA A 7 -18.58 15.72 0.98
CA ALA A 7 -17.81 14.72 0.26
C ALA A 7 -16.92 13.97 1.26
N HIS A 8 -17.26 12.72 1.55
CA HIS A 8 -16.42 11.83 2.35
C HIS A 8 -15.12 11.56 1.58
N THR A 9 -14.07 12.33 1.86
CA THR A 9 -12.72 12.08 1.36
C THR A 9 -12.26 10.69 1.81
N SER A 10 -11.94 9.81 0.86
CA SER A 10 -11.48 8.45 1.18
C SER A 10 -10.18 8.47 2.00
N PRO A 11 -9.89 7.43 2.82
CA PRO A 11 -8.63 7.34 3.55
C PRO A 11 -7.39 7.49 2.65
N ARG A 12 -7.46 6.97 1.42
CA ARG A 12 -6.42 7.12 0.39
C ARG A 12 -6.25 8.58 -0.02
N GLN A 13 -7.32 9.28 -0.36
CA GLN A 13 -7.27 10.70 -0.72
C GLN A 13 -6.74 11.56 0.43
N ARG A 14 -7.14 11.28 1.68
CA ARG A 14 -6.65 11.99 2.85
C ARG A 14 -5.15 11.76 3.08
N PHE A 15 -4.67 10.55 2.87
CA PHE A 15 -3.24 10.25 2.94
C PHE A 15 -2.44 11.02 1.88
N ILE A 16 -2.93 11.11 0.64
CA ILE A 16 -2.26 11.88 -0.41
C ILE A 16 -2.29 13.38 -0.13
N LEU A 17 -3.39 13.91 0.38
CA LEU A 17 -3.45 15.31 0.82
C LEU A 17 -2.37 15.60 1.87
N ASN A 18 -2.30 14.78 2.93
CA ASN A 18 -1.26 14.94 3.96
C ASN A 18 0.16 14.82 3.38
N LEU A 19 0.37 13.94 2.38
CA LEU A 19 1.67 13.78 1.73
C LEU A 19 2.03 15.01 0.88
N SER A 20 1.05 15.62 0.19
CA SER A 20 1.23 16.87 -0.56
C SER A 20 1.49 18.08 0.35
N GLU A 21 0.99 18.05 1.58
CA GLU A 21 1.23 19.11 2.58
C GLU A 21 2.48 18.85 3.43
N SER A 22 3.16 17.71 3.24
CA SER A 22 4.35 17.36 4.01
C SER A 22 5.53 18.29 3.70
N GLU A 23 6.36 18.57 4.72
CA GLU A 23 7.59 19.36 4.54
C GLU A 23 8.47 18.79 3.42
N LEU A 24 8.56 17.46 3.32
CA LEU A 24 9.33 16.78 2.29
C LEU A 24 8.86 17.18 0.88
N PHE A 25 7.55 17.12 0.63
CA PHE A 25 7.02 17.47 -0.69
C PHE A 25 7.13 18.98 -0.96
N GLN A 26 6.94 19.83 0.04
CA GLN A 26 7.16 21.27 -0.09
C GLN A 26 8.60 21.60 -0.50
N HIS A 27 9.59 20.88 0.04
CA HIS A 27 10.99 21.00 -0.40
C HIS A 27 11.17 20.58 -1.86
N TYR A 28 10.52 19.51 -2.31
CA TYR A 28 10.56 19.07 -3.71
C TYR A 28 9.91 20.08 -4.65
N GLN A 29 8.76 20.66 -4.29
CA GLN A 29 8.12 21.72 -5.06
C GLN A 29 9.06 22.92 -5.22
N LYS A 30 9.68 23.38 -4.13
CA LYS A 30 10.62 24.51 -4.16
C LYS A 30 11.87 24.20 -4.99
N ALA A 31 12.47 23.02 -4.82
CA ALA A 31 13.65 22.60 -5.57
C ALA A 31 13.36 22.48 -7.07
N PHE A 32 12.26 21.83 -7.43
CA PHE A 32 11.85 21.69 -8.82
C PHE A 32 11.54 23.04 -9.46
N HIS A 33 10.79 23.90 -8.76
CA HIS A 33 10.49 25.26 -9.24
C HIS A 33 11.75 26.10 -9.41
N THR A 34 12.73 25.99 -8.51
CA THR A 34 14.00 26.71 -8.63
C THR A 34 14.78 26.25 -9.87
N LEU A 35 14.75 24.96 -10.18
CA LEU A 35 15.47 24.39 -11.33
C LEU A 35 14.78 24.68 -12.67
N THR A 36 13.44 24.71 -12.69
CA THR A 36 12.65 24.64 -13.93
C THR A 36 11.74 25.83 -14.15
N SER A 37 11.48 26.63 -13.12
CA SER A 37 10.39 27.63 -13.04
C SER A 37 8.98 27.04 -13.24
N LEU A 38 8.83 25.72 -13.22
CA LEU A 38 7.56 25.03 -13.35
C LEU A 38 6.97 24.69 -11.97
N PRO A 39 5.64 24.65 -11.84
CA PRO A 39 5.01 24.09 -10.66
C PRO A 39 5.17 22.57 -10.64
N LEU A 40 5.06 22.01 -9.43
CA LEU A 40 4.96 20.59 -9.17
C LEU A 40 3.76 20.36 -8.24
N SER A 41 2.86 19.46 -8.59
CA SER A 41 1.75 19.06 -7.70
C SER A 41 1.74 17.55 -7.51
N LEU A 42 1.04 17.08 -6.47
CA LEU A 42 0.87 15.67 -6.15
C LEU A 42 -0.64 15.37 -6.11
N GLU A 43 -1.09 14.47 -6.97
CA GLU A 43 -2.50 14.07 -7.05
C GLU A 43 -2.67 12.56 -6.82
N ALA A 44 -3.85 12.17 -6.31
CA ALA A 44 -4.24 10.77 -6.30
C ALA A 44 -4.53 10.29 -7.74
N THR A 45 -4.25 9.03 -8.05
CA THR A 45 -4.61 8.47 -9.36
C THR A 45 -6.13 8.51 -9.54
N LYS A 46 -6.62 9.07 -10.66
CA LYS A 46 -8.07 9.19 -10.95
C LYS A 46 -8.68 7.87 -11.46
N ASP A 47 -7.85 7.00 -12.03
CA ASP A 47 -8.23 5.67 -12.53
C ASP A 47 -7.47 4.57 -11.78
N ASP A 48 -8.08 3.38 -11.67
CA ASP A 48 -7.42 2.12 -11.31
C ASP A 48 -6.45 1.62 -12.40
N SER A 49 -6.23 2.41 -13.46
CA SER A 49 -5.21 2.18 -14.46
C SER A 49 -3.83 2.47 -13.86
N PRO A 50 -2.95 1.47 -13.69
CA PRO A 50 -1.64 1.68 -13.11
C PRO A 50 -0.78 2.51 -14.07
N ILE A 51 -0.44 3.74 -13.67
CA ILE A 51 0.66 4.48 -14.30
C ILE A 51 1.94 3.80 -13.82
N ASP A 52 2.44 2.90 -14.66
CA ASP A 52 3.61 2.08 -14.33
C ASP A 52 4.95 2.77 -14.66
N SER A 53 4.92 3.80 -15.50
CA SER A 53 6.09 4.54 -15.96
C SER A 53 5.77 6.02 -16.06
N ILE A 54 6.80 6.84 -16.32
CA ILE A 54 6.62 8.26 -16.59
C ILE A 54 5.86 8.43 -17.90
N ILE A 55 4.84 9.27 -17.86
CA ILE A 55 4.03 9.59 -19.05
C ILE A 55 4.19 11.08 -19.33
N THR A 56 4.81 11.39 -20.46
CA THR A 56 4.86 12.76 -20.99
C THR A 56 3.78 12.90 -22.07
N ARG A 57 2.71 13.64 -21.76
CA ARG A 57 1.68 13.97 -22.75
C ARG A 57 2.15 15.12 -23.61
N LYS A 58 2.16 14.90 -24.92
CA LYS A 58 2.37 15.95 -25.91
C LYS A 58 1.01 16.59 -26.21
N GLY A 59 0.87 17.84 -25.80
CA GLY A 59 -0.24 18.69 -26.20
C GLY A 59 0.00 19.28 -27.58
N VAL A 60 -0.74 20.35 -27.87
CA VAL A 60 -0.59 21.10 -29.13
C VAL A 60 0.69 21.93 -29.08
N ALA A 61 1.30 22.17 -30.24
CA ALA A 61 2.36 23.16 -30.41
C ALA A 61 3.62 22.95 -29.54
N GLY A 62 3.97 21.67 -29.29
CA GLY A 62 5.17 21.32 -28.53
C GLY A 62 5.07 21.55 -27.02
N VAL A 63 3.87 21.88 -26.51
CA VAL A 63 3.59 21.91 -25.08
C VAL A 63 3.54 20.48 -24.56
N VAL A 64 4.22 20.22 -23.44
CA VAL A 64 4.20 18.93 -22.76
C VAL A 64 3.87 19.09 -21.29
N GLU A 65 3.21 18.08 -20.75
CA GLU A 65 3.01 17.87 -19.31
C GLU A 65 3.42 16.46 -18.97
N THR A 66 4.16 16.29 -17.87
CA THR A 66 4.67 15.00 -17.45
C THR A 66 4.05 14.57 -16.13
N GLN A 67 3.69 13.29 -16.11
CA GLN A 67 3.23 12.57 -14.94
C GLN A 67 4.32 11.61 -14.47
N VAL A 68 4.72 11.74 -13.22
CA VAL A 68 5.72 10.86 -12.60
C VAL A 68 5.04 10.05 -11.49
N PRO A 69 4.93 8.72 -11.62
CA PRO A 69 4.25 7.91 -10.61
C PRO A 69 5.07 7.84 -9.32
N VAL A 70 4.40 8.01 -8.18
CA VAL A 70 4.95 7.76 -6.84
C VAL A 70 4.49 6.39 -6.39
N ARG A 71 5.44 5.47 -6.20
CA ARG A 71 5.15 4.05 -5.97
C ARG A 71 5.55 3.60 -4.57
N VAL A 72 4.76 2.69 -4.02
CA VAL A 72 5.07 1.93 -2.81
C VAL A 72 5.05 0.44 -3.20
N GLY A 73 6.24 -0.16 -3.30
CA GLY A 73 6.39 -1.47 -3.92
C GLY A 73 5.89 -1.46 -5.37
N LYS A 74 4.93 -2.35 -5.69
CA LYS A 74 4.33 -2.43 -7.03
C LYS A 74 3.17 -1.46 -7.26
N ASN A 75 2.69 -0.76 -6.23
CA ASN A 75 1.46 0.02 -6.33
C ASN A 75 1.76 1.51 -6.49
N THR A 76 1.15 2.16 -7.49
CA THR A 76 1.18 3.62 -7.64
C THR A 76 0.18 4.25 -6.68
N ILE A 77 0.70 5.01 -5.71
CA ILE A 77 -0.13 5.62 -4.66
C ILE A 77 -0.57 7.03 -5.03
N ALA A 78 0.24 7.74 -5.81
CA ALA A 78 0.01 9.11 -6.27
C ALA A 78 0.80 9.39 -7.55
N VAL A 79 0.56 10.54 -8.15
CA VAL A 79 1.21 11.03 -9.35
C VAL A 79 1.71 12.44 -9.08
N MET A 80 2.99 12.68 -9.34
CA MET A 80 3.52 14.03 -9.44
C MET A 80 3.25 14.58 -10.83
N LEU A 81 2.68 15.77 -10.90
CA LEU A 81 2.34 16.47 -12.15
C LEU A 81 3.25 17.68 -12.30
N THR A 82 3.93 17.77 -13.43
CA THR A 82 4.66 18.99 -13.82
C THR A 82 3.69 19.99 -14.42
N GLY A 83 3.99 21.29 -14.29
CA GLY A 83 3.34 22.29 -15.12
C GLY A 83 3.66 22.12 -16.60
N ALA A 84 2.85 22.78 -17.44
CA ALA A 84 3.04 22.83 -18.88
C ALA A 84 4.36 23.55 -19.24
N VAL A 85 5.11 22.96 -20.16
CA VAL A 85 6.36 23.53 -20.70
C VAL A 85 6.43 23.30 -22.19
N ARG A 86 7.02 24.25 -22.92
CA ARG A 86 7.32 24.08 -24.35
C ARG A 86 8.75 23.59 -24.52
N LEU A 87 8.92 22.56 -25.34
CA LEU A 87 10.26 22.04 -25.69
C LEU A 87 10.90 22.75 -26.88
N GLN A 88 10.20 23.74 -27.45
CA GLN A 88 10.66 24.56 -28.56
C GLN A 88 10.12 26.00 -28.40
N PRO A 89 10.83 27.03 -28.89
CA PRO A 89 10.37 28.42 -28.81
C PRO A 89 9.06 28.65 -29.58
N ALA A 90 8.28 29.65 -29.16
CA ALA A 90 7.14 30.12 -29.94
C ALA A 90 7.59 30.73 -31.26
N ASN A 91 6.94 30.34 -32.34
CA ASN A 91 6.89 31.08 -33.60
C ASN A 91 5.46 31.07 -34.17
N ALA A 92 5.23 31.83 -35.23
CA ALA A 92 3.91 31.94 -35.86
C ALA A 92 3.33 30.56 -36.25
N ASP A 93 4.18 29.64 -36.68
CA ASP A 93 3.80 28.28 -37.10
C ASP A 93 3.43 27.38 -35.91
N THR A 94 4.01 27.62 -34.73
CA THR A 94 3.66 26.84 -33.52
C THR A 94 2.27 27.15 -32.99
N PHE A 95 1.77 28.38 -33.06
CA PHE A 95 0.42 28.69 -32.55
C PHE A 95 -0.70 28.34 -33.54
N ALA A 96 -0.42 28.29 -34.84
CA ALA A 96 -1.44 28.04 -35.87
C ALA A 96 -2.26 26.75 -35.64
N PRO A 97 -1.66 25.61 -35.24
CA PRO A 97 -2.42 24.41 -34.87
C PRO A 97 -3.36 24.61 -33.68
N VAL A 98 -2.96 25.41 -32.67
CA VAL A 98 -3.81 25.74 -31.50
C VAL A 98 -4.99 26.59 -31.94
N ALA A 99 -4.73 27.62 -32.74
CA ALA A 99 -5.77 28.50 -33.27
C ALA A 99 -6.79 27.73 -34.12
N LYS A 100 -6.31 26.81 -34.96
CA LYS A 100 -7.17 25.93 -35.78
C LYS A 100 -8.06 25.04 -34.92
N ALA A 101 -7.49 24.35 -33.93
CA ALA A 101 -8.27 23.48 -33.04
C ALA A 101 -9.36 24.26 -32.28
N LEU A 102 -9.07 25.48 -31.82
CA LEU A 102 -10.07 26.34 -31.15
C LEU A 102 -11.16 26.83 -32.11
N LEU A 103 -10.82 27.12 -33.37
CA LEU A 103 -11.81 27.47 -34.40
C LEU A 103 -12.72 26.28 -34.73
N ASP A 104 -12.17 25.07 -34.79
CA ASP A 104 -12.93 23.83 -35.02
C ASP A 104 -13.90 23.52 -33.85
N GLU A 105 -13.67 24.11 -32.67
CA GLU A 105 -14.54 24.04 -31.48
C GLU A 105 -15.48 25.27 -31.34
N ASP A 106 -15.68 26.05 -32.42
CA ASP A 106 -16.54 27.24 -32.45
C ASP A 106 -16.16 28.34 -31.41
N ARG A 107 -14.90 28.39 -30.98
CA ARG A 107 -14.43 29.39 -30.01
C ARG A 107 -14.34 30.78 -30.63
N THR A 108 -14.66 31.79 -29.84
CA THR A 108 -14.67 33.19 -30.27
C THR A 108 -13.26 33.73 -30.50
N ALA A 109 -13.13 34.78 -31.31
CA ALA A 109 -11.86 35.47 -31.54
C ALA A 109 -11.24 36.03 -30.25
N ALA A 110 -12.03 36.36 -29.23
CA ALA A 110 -11.54 36.81 -27.93
C ALA A 110 -10.89 35.65 -27.15
N GLU A 111 -11.50 34.46 -27.17
CA GLU A 111 -10.96 33.27 -26.51
C GLU A 111 -9.67 32.79 -27.20
N ILE A 112 -9.61 32.83 -28.53
CA ILE A 112 -8.40 32.50 -29.29
C ILE A 112 -7.26 33.48 -28.96
N ARG A 113 -7.55 34.78 -28.87
CA ARG A 113 -6.56 35.77 -28.41
C ARG A 113 -6.09 35.50 -26.98
N GLY A 114 -7.00 35.14 -26.07
CA GLY A 114 -6.66 34.75 -24.71
C GLY A 114 -5.76 33.51 -24.66
N ALA A 115 -6.06 32.49 -25.46
CA ALA A 115 -5.24 31.29 -25.59
C ALA A 115 -3.85 31.60 -26.17
N LYS A 116 -3.75 32.52 -27.13
CA LYS A 116 -2.46 33.00 -27.65
C LYS A 116 -1.60 33.63 -26.56
N VAL A 117 -2.20 34.53 -25.76
CA VAL A 117 -1.51 35.13 -24.62
C VAL A 117 -1.04 34.05 -23.65
N HIS A 118 -1.88 33.09 -23.29
CA HIS A 118 -1.47 31.99 -22.40
C HIS A 118 -0.32 31.16 -22.99
N PHE A 119 -0.43 30.79 -24.27
CA PHE A 119 0.59 30.03 -25.00
C PHE A 119 1.94 30.74 -25.02
N GLU A 120 1.97 32.05 -25.23
CA GLU A 120 3.19 32.86 -25.24
C GLU A 120 3.90 32.87 -23.87
N HIS A 121 3.15 32.79 -22.77
CA HIS A 121 3.66 32.78 -21.39
C HIS A 121 4.10 31.39 -20.90
N VAL A 122 3.79 30.31 -21.60
CA VAL A 122 4.26 28.97 -21.21
C VAL A 122 5.80 28.94 -21.26
N PRO A 123 6.51 28.56 -20.19
CA PRO A 123 7.96 28.51 -20.19
C PRO A 123 8.53 27.66 -21.33
N VAL A 124 9.67 28.06 -21.88
CA VAL A 124 10.40 27.28 -22.89
C VAL A 124 11.59 26.64 -22.22
N MET A 125 11.83 25.37 -22.53
CA MET A 125 12.95 24.61 -21.99
C MET A 125 13.58 23.74 -23.07
N GLU A 126 14.91 23.74 -23.12
CA GLU A 126 15.66 22.83 -23.99
C GLU A 126 15.36 21.36 -23.63
N PRO A 127 15.17 20.47 -24.62
CA PRO A 127 14.83 19.07 -24.37
C PRO A 127 15.78 18.37 -23.39
N ALA A 128 17.10 18.56 -23.53
CA ALA A 128 18.09 17.96 -22.64
C ALA A 128 17.97 18.45 -21.18
N ARG A 129 17.63 19.73 -20.98
CA ARG A 129 17.39 20.29 -19.64
C ARG A 129 16.11 19.72 -19.04
N TYR A 130 15.09 19.51 -19.86
CA TYR A 130 13.85 18.88 -19.42
C TYR A 130 14.07 17.42 -19.02
N GLU A 131 14.81 16.65 -19.81
CA GLU A 131 15.20 15.27 -19.47
C GLU A 131 15.96 15.19 -18.14
N ALA A 132 16.91 16.09 -17.90
CA ALA A 132 17.61 16.16 -16.62
C ALA A 132 16.67 16.48 -15.44
N ALA A 133 15.71 17.39 -15.64
CA ALA A 133 14.69 17.70 -14.64
C ALA A 133 13.79 16.48 -14.34
N LEU A 134 13.44 15.68 -15.35
CA LEU A 134 12.68 14.44 -15.18
C LEU A 134 13.46 13.37 -14.40
N ALA A 135 14.78 13.27 -14.60
CA ALA A 135 15.63 12.36 -13.82
C ALA A 135 15.68 12.73 -12.32
N ILE A 136 15.69 14.02 -12.01
CA ILE A 136 15.60 14.49 -10.62
C ILE A 136 14.21 14.17 -10.04
N LEU A 137 13.15 14.41 -10.81
CA LEU A 137 11.79 14.05 -10.38
C LEU A 137 11.61 12.55 -10.15
N GLN A 138 12.28 11.68 -10.91
CA GLN A 138 12.31 10.24 -10.63
C GLN A 138 12.90 9.95 -9.24
N SER A 139 13.98 10.63 -8.89
CA SER A 139 14.62 10.48 -7.58
C SER A 139 13.68 10.97 -6.47
N PHE A 140 12.99 12.10 -6.67
CA PHE A 140 11.98 12.59 -5.74
C PHE A 140 10.81 11.61 -5.60
N ALA A 141 10.32 11.04 -6.69
CA ALA A 141 9.25 10.04 -6.68
C ALA A 141 9.64 8.80 -5.86
N LEU A 142 10.88 8.33 -6.03
CA LEU A 142 11.41 7.18 -5.29
C LEU A 142 11.49 7.49 -3.79
N GLN A 143 12.12 8.62 -3.42
CA GLN A 143 12.27 9.02 -2.02
C GLN A 143 10.92 9.30 -1.34
N LEU A 144 9.97 9.89 -2.07
CA LEU A 144 8.61 10.11 -1.58
C LEU A 144 7.88 8.78 -1.40
N GLY A 145 8.07 7.82 -2.33
CA GLY A 145 7.56 6.46 -2.24
C GLY A 145 8.10 5.71 -1.04
N GLU A 146 9.40 5.77 -0.76
CA GLU A 146 10.02 5.19 0.43
C GLU A 146 9.55 5.85 1.73
N SER A 147 9.33 7.17 1.70
CA SER A 147 8.81 7.90 2.87
C SER A 147 7.34 7.59 3.12
N ALA A 148 6.55 7.47 2.06
CA ALA A 148 5.17 7.00 2.11
C ALA A 148 5.11 5.53 2.56
N HIS A 149 6.02 4.66 2.09
CA HIS A 149 6.18 3.31 2.61
C HIS A 149 6.48 3.37 4.11
N ARG A 150 7.44 4.19 4.57
CA ARG A 150 7.67 4.36 6.02
C ARG A 150 6.46 4.87 6.77
N LEU A 151 5.63 5.75 6.23
CA LEU A 151 4.43 6.25 6.92
C LEU A 151 3.30 5.21 6.94
N LEU A 152 2.98 4.62 5.78
CA LEU A 152 1.98 3.56 5.66
C LEU A 152 2.38 2.35 6.51
N PHE A 153 3.67 2.00 6.49
CA PHE A 153 4.18 0.87 7.23
C PHE A 153 4.58 1.21 8.67
N ALA A 154 4.85 2.46 9.07
CA ALA A 154 4.94 2.83 10.49
C ALA A 154 3.59 2.69 11.20
N THR A 155 2.49 2.93 10.47
CA THR A 155 1.14 2.59 10.93
C THR A 155 0.80 1.10 10.79
N ALA A 156 1.48 0.36 9.90
CA ALA A 156 1.33 -1.09 9.77
C ALA A 156 2.28 -1.92 10.68
N THR A 157 3.32 -1.29 11.26
CA THR A 157 4.25 -1.92 12.21
C THR A 157 3.78 -1.82 13.65
N HIS A 158 2.68 -1.11 13.91
CA HIS A 158 1.93 -1.32 15.14
C HIS A 158 0.72 -2.16 14.80
N GLU A 159 0.93 -3.48 14.77
CA GLU A 159 -0.13 -4.38 15.19
C GLU A 159 -0.84 -3.72 16.39
N PRO A 160 -2.17 -3.47 16.31
CA PRO A 160 -2.87 -2.74 17.36
C PRO A 160 -2.48 -3.32 18.71
N GLU A 161 -2.19 -2.48 19.70
CA GLU A 161 -1.69 -2.96 20.99
C GLU A 161 -2.57 -4.08 21.57
N ALA A 162 -3.89 -3.95 21.41
CA ALA A 162 -4.85 -4.99 21.77
C ALA A 162 -4.60 -6.34 21.04
N VAL A 163 -4.23 -6.32 19.76
CA VAL A 163 -3.91 -7.54 18.98
C VAL A 163 -2.55 -8.12 19.41
N ARG A 164 -1.53 -7.28 19.62
CA ARG A 164 -0.21 -7.71 20.09
C ARG A 164 -0.30 -8.35 21.48
N ASN A 165 -1.01 -7.70 22.39
CA ASN A 165 -1.24 -8.20 23.74
C ASN A 165 -2.09 -9.48 23.70
N ALA A 166 -3.08 -9.55 22.80
CA ALA A 166 -3.87 -10.76 22.62
C ALA A 166 -3.04 -11.94 22.08
N LYS A 167 -2.12 -11.71 21.13
CA LYS A 167 -1.21 -12.77 20.66
C LYS A 167 -0.33 -13.29 21.79
N THR A 168 0.22 -12.39 22.61
CA THR A 168 1.03 -12.75 23.78
C THR A 168 0.21 -13.59 24.75
N PHE A 169 -0.97 -13.10 25.13
CA PHE A 169 -1.92 -13.83 25.97
C PHE A 169 -2.26 -15.21 25.39
N ILE A 170 -2.55 -15.29 24.08
CA ILE A 170 -2.87 -16.55 23.40
C ILE A 170 -1.70 -17.53 23.52
N HIS A 171 -0.47 -17.08 23.25
CA HIS A 171 0.72 -17.93 23.28
C HIS A 171 1.02 -18.46 24.69
N ASP A 172 0.83 -17.63 25.71
CA ASP A 172 1.08 -17.98 27.10
C ASP A 172 0.05 -18.99 27.63
N HIS A 173 -1.19 -18.93 27.16
CA HIS A 173 -2.31 -19.74 27.66
C HIS A 173 -2.81 -20.80 26.64
N LEU A 174 -1.98 -21.22 25.68
CA LEU A 174 -2.41 -22.14 24.60
C LEU A 174 -3.03 -23.46 25.12
N ALA A 175 -2.54 -23.97 26.24
CA ALA A 175 -2.98 -25.24 26.83
C ALA A 175 -4.34 -25.13 27.55
N GLU A 176 -4.78 -23.91 27.86
CA GLU A 176 -5.97 -23.67 28.67
C GLU A 176 -7.22 -23.47 27.80
N PRO A 177 -8.43 -23.75 28.33
CA PRO A 177 -9.67 -23.32 27.70
C PRO A 177 -9.67 -21.80 27.53
N MET A 178 -9.82 -21.33 26.29
CA MET A 178 -9.71 -19.91 25.96
C MET A 178 -10.96 -19.46 25.22
N SER A 179 -11.67 -18.50 25.81
CA SER A 179 -12.84 -17.88 25.19
C SER A 179 -12.47 -16.55 24.55
N LEU A 180 -13.27 -16.18 23.54
CA LEU A 180 -13.16 -14.88 22.89
C LEU A 180 -13.34 -13.73 23.91
N GLU A 181 -14.30 -13.90 24.82
CA GLU A 181 -14.66 -12.94 25.85
C GLU A 181 -13.50 -12.71 26.83
N ALA A 182 -12.80 -13.77 27.22
CA ALA A 182 -11.66 -13.68 28.12
C ALA A 182 -10.51 -12.89 27.49
N VAL A 183 -10.16 -13.18 26.23
CA VAL A 183 -9.08 -12.48 25.53
C VAL A 183 -9.45 -11.03 25.23
N ALA A 184 -10.69 -10.78 24.80
CA ALA A 184 -11.17 -9.42 24.56
C ALA A 184 -11.14 -8.57 25.83
N SER A 185 -11.56 -9.14 26.96
CA SER A 185 -11.48 -8.51 28.29
C SER A 185 -10.03 -8.24 28.70
N ALA A 186 -9.13 -9.21 28.53
CA ALA A 186 -7.71 -9.07 28.87
C ALA A 186 -6.99 -7.95 28.09
N VAL A 187 -7.52 -7.55 26.93
CA VAL A 187 -6.96 -6.48 26.10
C VAL A 187 -7.85 -5.23 26.04
N ASN A 188 -8.81 -5.12 26.96
CA ASN A 188 -9.68 -3.95 27.16
C ASN A 188 -10.50 -3.53 25.92
N VAL A 189 -11.05 -4.50 25.18
CA VAL A 189 -11.94 -4.23 24.05
C VAL A 189 -13.20 -5.09 24.09
N SER A 190 -14.27 -4.66 23.42
CA SER A 190 -15.46 -5.51 23.28
C SER A 190 -15.19 -6.72 22.36
N PRO A 191 -15.84 -7.88 22.57
CA PRO A 191 -15.65 -9.07 21.73
C PRO A 191 -15.89 -8.82 20.23
N PHE A 192 -16.91 -8.02 19.91
CA PHE A 192 -17.22 -7.66 18.52
C PHE A 192 -16.10 -6.81 17.90
N HIS A 193 -15.62 -5.80 18.63
CA HIS A 193 -14.52 -4.97 18.16
C HIS A 193 -13.23 -5.79 18.01
N PHE A 194 -12.95 -6.67 18.96
CA PHE A 194 -11.80 -7.58 18.92
C PHE A 194 -11.80 -8.43 17.65
N CYS A 195 -12.90 -9.13 17.33
CA CYS A 195 -12.97 -9.98 16.15
C CYS A 195 -12.65 -9.21 14.85
N LYS A 196 -13.20 -8.00 14.71
CA LYS A 196 -12.95 -7.16 13.54
C LYS A 196 -11.50 -6.69 13.49
N LEU A 197 -10.97 -6.24 14.64
CA LEU A 197 -9.61 -5.73 14.78
C LEU A 197 -8.58 -6.83 14.52
N PHE A 198 -8.76 -7.99 15.15
CA PHE A 198 -7.87 -9.15 15.09
C PHE A 198 -7.85 -9.76 13.69
N LYS A 199 -9.02 -9.91 13.04
CA LYS A 199 -9.09 -10.41 11.66
C LYS A 199 -8.45 -9.45 10.67
N ARG A 200 -8.64 -8.14 10.83
CA ARG A 200 -7.99 -7.13 9.99
C ARG A 200 -6.48 -7.13 10.15
N ALA A 201 -5.98 -7.32 11.38
CA ALA A 201 -4.55 -7.29 11.68
C ALA A 201 -3.82 -8.60 11.31
N THR A 202 -4.45 -9.75 11.51
CA THR A 202 -3.82 -11.07 11.35
C THR A 202 -4.23 -11.82 10.08
N GLY A 203 -5.29 -11.37 9.40
CA GLY A 203 -5.94 -12.11 8.31
C GLY A 203 -6.73 -13.34 8.76
N LEU A 204 -6.73 -13.68 10.05
CA LEU A 204 -7.34 -14.89 10.60
C LEU A 204 -8.44 -14.55 11.62
N THR A 205 -9.42 -15.44 11.74
CA THR A 205 -10.32 -15.38 12.90
C THR A 205 -9.54 -15.72 14.18
N PHE A 206 -10.02 -15.26 15.33
CA PHE A 206 -9.45 -15.61 16.63
C PHE A 206 -9.30 -17.14 16.79
N THR A 207 -10.38 -17.88 16.51
CA THR A 207 -10.42 -19.35 16.60
C THR A 207 -9.43 -20.00 15.66
N ASP A 208 -9.29 -19.51 14.42
CA ASP A 208 -8.31 -20.03 13.47
C ASP A 208 -6.87 -19.79 13.93
N PHE A 209 -6.60 -18.61 14.47
CA PHE A 209 -5.28 -18.26 15.00
C PHE A 209 -4.90 -19.17 16.16
N VAL A 210 -5.80 -19.35 17.14
CA VAL A 210 -5.59 -20.26 18.28
C VAL A 210 -5.33 -21.68 17.79
N ASN A 211 -6.20 -22.21 16.92
CA ASN A 211 -6.05 -23.58 16.40
C ASN A 211 -4.71 -23.76 15.64
N ARG A 212 -4.28 -22.76 14.86
CA ARG A 212 -3.00 -22.79 14.16
C ARG A 212 -1.83 -22.80 15.14
N ALA A 213 -1.83 -21.92 16.14
CA ALA A 213 -0.80 -21.88 17.17
C ALA A 213 -0.71 -23.20 17.95
N ARG A 214 -1.86 -23.82 18.28
CA ARG A 214 -1.92 -25.14 18.93
C ARG A 214 -1.38 -26.26 18.04
N VAL A 215 -1.73 -26.28 16.75
CA VAL A 215 -1.20 -27.26 15.79
C VAL A 215 0.31 -27.12 15.62
N GLU A 216 0.84 -25.90 15.54
CA GLU A 216 2.29 -25.69 15.47
C GLU A 216 3.03 -26.10 16.76
N LYS A 217 2.40 -25.93 17.94
CA LYS A 217 2.92 -26.51 19.19
C LYS A 217 2.86 -28.04 19.16
N ALA A 218 1.76 -28.63 18.66
CA ALA A 218 1.57 -30.08 18.58
C ALA A 218 2.60 -30.73 17.64
N LYS A 219 2.88 -30.14 16.47
CA LYS A 219 3.94 -30.58 15.55
C LYS A 219 5.28 -30.72 16.28
N ARG A 220 5.65 -29.71 17.08
CA ARG A 220 6.88 -29.73 17.87
C ARG A 220 6.91 -30.84 18.92
N MET A 221 5.77 -31.11 19.57
CA MET A 221 5.65 -32.18 20.57
C MET A 221 5.69 -33.57 19.93
N LEU A 222 5.08 -33.74 18.75
CA LEU A 222 5.04 -35.01 18.01
C LEU A 222 6.40 -35.44 17.43
N MET A 223 7.38 -34.54 17.38
CA MET A 223 8.77 -34.90 17.05
C MET A 223 9.42 -35.76 18.15
N LYS A 224 8.90 -35.76 19.38
CA LYS A 224 9.42 -36.59 20.47
C LYS A 224 8.93 -38.05 20.31
N PRO A 225 9.81 -39.06 20.23
CA PRO A 225 9.42 -40.44 19.93
C PRO A 225 8.37 -41.06 20.87
N ALA A 226 8.38 -40.64 22.14
CA ALA A 226 7.50 -41.16 23.20
C ALA A 226 6.13 -40.46 23.31
N ALA A 227 5.90 -39.36 22.57
CA ALA A 227 4.67 -38.58 22.70
C ALA A 227 3.45 -39.34 22.12
N ARG A 228 2.41 -39.51 22.94
CA ARG A 228 1.12 -40.04 22.48
C ARG A 228 0.30 -38.92 21.85
N ILE A 229 -0.29 -39.17 20.68
CA ILE A 229 -1.07 -38.18 19.93
C ILE A 229 -2.24 -37.63 20.76
N THR A 230 -2.89 -38.51 21.53
CA THR A 230 -3.99 -38.15 22.43
C THR A 230 -3.52 -37.17 23.51
N GLU A 231 -2.43 -37.48 24.20
CA GLU A 231 -1.83 -36.62 25.24
C GLU A 231 -1.45 -35.26 24.63
N VAL A 232 -0.75 -35.25 23.48
CA VAL A 232 -0.39 -34.01 22.78
C VAL A 232 -1.62 -33.15 22.45
N ALA A 233 -2.71 -33.76 22.00
CA ALA A 233 -3.93 -33.03 21.66
C ALA A 233 -4.49 -32.27 22.89
N TYR A 234 -4.52 -32.92 24.05
CA TYR A 234 -4.98 -32.29 25.29
C TYR A 234 -3.96 -31.29 25.83
N ASP A 235 -2.66 -31.59 25.79
CA ASP A 235 -1.57 -30.72 26.29
C ASP A 235 -1.45 -29.40 25.51
N VAL A 236 -1.84 -29.40 24.23
CA VAL A 236 -1.90 -28.17 23.43
C VAL A 236 -3.26 -27.48 23.51
N GLY A 237 -4.18 -27.96 24.36
CA GLY A 237 -5.43 -27.27 24.70
C GLY A 237 -6.65 -27.62 23.84
N PHE A 238 -6.64 -28.72 23.09
CA PHE A 238 -7.86 -29.22 22.43
C PHE A 238 -8.74 -29.97 23.44
N GLN A 239 -10.05 -29.67 23.43
CA GLN A 239 -11.02 -30.35 24.31
C GLN A 239 -11.48 -31.72 23.79
N SER A 240 -11.21 -32.03 22.51
CA SER A 240 -11.52 -33.34 21.95
C SER A 240 -10.54 -33.72 20.85
N LEU A 241 -10.24 -35.02 20.76
CA LEU A 241 -9.39 -35.59 19.72
C LEU A 241 -9.98 -35.37 18.32
N SER A 242 -11.30 -35.41 18.19
CA SER A 242 -11.99 -35.16 16.91
C SER A 242 -11.79 -33.73 16.40
N HIS A 243 -11.81 -32.72 17.28
CA HIS A 243 -11.53 -31.34 16.90
C HIS A 243 -10.05 -31.14 16.55
N PHE A 244 -9.16 -31.78 17.32
CA PHE A 244 -7.73 -31.79 17.03
C PHE A 244 -7.41 -32.38 15.66
N ASN A 245 -7.89 -33.59 15.36
CA ASN A 245 -7.60 -34.27 14.10
C ASN A 245 -8.07 -33.47 12.89
N ARG A 246 -9.28 -32.88 12.95
CA ARG A 246 -9.81 -32.02 11.88
C ARG A 246 -8.97 -30.75 11.70
N SER A 247 -8.61 -30.10 12.80
CA SER A 247 -7.80 -28.87 12.77
C SER A 247 -6.38 -29.14 12.26
N PHE A 248 -5.75 -30.21 12.75
CA PHE A 248 -4.41 -30.61 12.33
C PHE A 248 -4.39 -30.93 10.84
N ARG A 249 -5.31 -31.76 10.34
CA ARG A 249 -5.39 -32.08 8.90
C ARG A 249 -5.63 -30.84 8.04
N ARG A 250 -6.50 -29.92 8.47
CA ARG A 250 -6.74 -28.67 7.74
C ARG A 250 -5.53 -27.75 7.70
N ILE A 251 -4.74 -27.69 8.77
CA ILE A 251 -3.63 -26.74 8.93
C ILE A 251 -2.30 -27.31 8.42
N ALA A 252 -2.07 -28.61 8.58
CA ALA A 252 -0.84 -29.30 8.21
C ALA A 252 -0.95 -30.10 6.90
N ASP A 253 -2.15 -30.21 6.34
CA ASP A 253 -2.46 -30.98 5.13
C ASP A 253 -2.23 -32.50 5.24
N GLU A 254 -2.04 -32.99 6.47
CA GLU A 254 -1.87 -34.41 6.79
C GLU A 254 -2.39 -34.68 8.21
N SER A 255 -2.69 -35.93 8.56
CA SER A 255 -3.10 -36.30 9.91
C SER A 255 -1.92 -36.27 10.90
N PRO A 256 -2.17 -36.14 12.21
CA PRO A 256 -1.12 -36.23 13.23
C PRO A 256 -0.31 -37.53 13.18
N THR A 257 -0.96 -38.64 12.81
CA THR A 257 -0.33 -39.95 12.67
C THR A 257 0.60 -39.99 11.45
N GLU A 258 0.16 -39.46 10.32
CA GLU A 258 0.97 -39.34 9.10
C GLU A 258 2.17 -38.42 9.34
N PHE A 259 1.96 -37.23 9.92
CA PHE A 259 3.03 -36.30 10.31
C PHE A 259 4.08 -37.00 11.18
N ARG A 260 3.64 -37.74 12.21
CA ARG A 260 4.55 -38.46 13.11
C ARG A 260 5.31 -39.57 12.40
N SER A 261 4.64 -40.33 11.53
CA SER A 261 5.29 -41.39 10.74
C SER A 261 6.36 -40.78 9.82
N ARG A 262 6.03 -39.69 9.13
CA ARG A 262 6.95 -38.94 8.25
C ARG A 262 8.18 -38.45 9.01
N MET A 263 8.01 -37.89 10.20
CA MET A 263 9.13 -37.43 11.03
C MET A 263 9.97 -38.58 11.60
N LYS A 264 9.37 -39.77 11.87
CA LYS A 264 10.12 -40.96 12.32
C LYS A 264 10.97 -41.58 11.22
N HIS A 265 10.51 -41.53 9.97
CA HIS A 265 11.24 -42.08 8.82
C HIS A 265 12.16 -41.03 8.15
N GLY A 266 12.08 -39.76 8.57
CA GLY A 266 12.85 -38.65 8.03
C GLY A 266 13.90 -38.10 9.01
N SER A 267 14.99 -38.83 9.26
CA SER A 267 16.35 -38.26 9.45
C SER A 267 17.39 -39.37 9.66
N PRO A 268 18.46 -39.38 8.86
CA PRO A 268 19.71 -38.75 9.30
C PRO A 268 20.49 -38.01 8.20
N ALA A 269 20.10 -36.79 7.80
CA ALA A 269 20.89 -36.04 6.81
C ALA A 269 20.95 -34.50 6.95
N LEU A 270 20.32 -33.86 7.95
CA LEU A 270 20.19 -32.39 7.97
C LEU A 270 20.63 -31.70 9.27
N LEU A 271 21.56 -32.31 10.02
CA LEU A 271 22.20 -31.67 11.19
C LEU A 271 23.73 -31.59 11.10
N ALA A 272 24.32 -31.72 9.92
CA ALA A 272 25.74 -31.49 9.70
C ALA A 272 25.95 -30.62 8.44
N ALA A 273 25.86 -29.31 8.61
CA ALA A 273 26.47 -28.29 7.74
C ALA A 273 26.62 -26.99 8.54
#